data_AF-A0A8S3J6V8-F1
#
_entry.id   AF-A0A8S3J6V8-F1
#
_cell.length_a   1.000
_cell.length_b   1.000
_cell.length_c   1.000
_cell.angle_alpha   90.00
_cell.angle_beta   90.00
_cell.angle_gamma   90.00
#
_symmetry.space_group_name_H-M   'P 1'
#
loop_
_entity.id
_entity.type
_entity.pdbx_description
1 polymer ?
#
loop_
_entity_poly.entity_id
_entity_poly.type
_entity_poly.pdbx_seq_one_letter_code
_entity_poly.pdbx_strand_id
1 'polypeptide(L)'
;QKALESSYSRWRRGQEIGEILTIDDALSLLGDDKNQLFPIFRLPNQTNINSATLCTVHINFLTLELTVYQSNPKEKNQTTLIYNLAELWS
;
A
#
# COMPACT_ATOMS: atom_id res chain seq x y z
N GLN A 1 -15.10 -7.90 16.23
CA GLN A 1 -13.82 -8.57 16.58
C GLN A 1 -12.87 -8.69 15.39
N LYS A 2 -13.23 -9.38 14.28
CA LYS A 2 -12.35 -9.54 13.09
C LYS A 2 -11.75 -8.25 12.49
N ALA A 3 -12.49 -7.14 12.49
CA ALA A 3 -11.97 -5.85 11.99
C ALA A 3 -10.82 -5.31 12.88
N LEU A 4 -10.92 -5.48 14.19
CA LEU A 4 -9.88 -5.09 15.15
C LEU A 4 -8.66 -6.02 15.01
N GLU A 5 -8.88 -7.32 14.83
CA GLU A 5 -7.82 -8.31 14.58
C GLU A 5 -7.05 -7.99 13.29
N SER A 6 -7.74 -7.68 12.19
CA SER A 6 -7.10 -7.29 10.92
C SER A 6 -6.29 -6.00 11.05
N SER A 7 -6.80 -5.01 11.77
CA SER A 7 -6.08 -3.75 12.00
C SER A 7 -4.83 -3.97 12.84
N TYR A 8 -4.95 -4.70 13.94
CA TYR A 8 -3.82 -4.98 14.81
C TYR A 8 -2.76 -5.86 14.13
N SER A 9 -3.18 -6.87 13.36
CA SER A 9 -2.27 -7.75 12.61
C SER A 9 -1.46 -6.98 11.57
N ARG A 10 -2.09 -6.06 10.81
CA ARG A 10 -1.40 -5.22 9.82
C ARG A 10 -0.49 -4.18 10.47
N TRP A 11 -0.92 -3.59 11.59
CA TRP A 11 -0.08 -2.69 12.37
C TRP A 11 1.19 -3.39 12.85
N ARG A 12 1.06 -4.59 13.45
CA ARG A 12 2.20 -5.40 13.89
C ARG A 12 3.12 -5.75 12.72
N ARG A 13 2.56 -6.15 11.58
CA ARG A 13 3.34 -6.46 10.36
C ARG A 13 4.16 -5.26 9.88
N GLY A 14 3.58 -4.05 9.95
CA GLY A 14 4.32 -2.82 9.68
C GLY A 14 5.50 -2.60 10.64
N GLN A 15 5.33 -2.90 11.94
CA GLN A 15 6.43 -2.81 12.90
C GLN A 15 7.56 -3.83 12.62
N GLU A 16 7.23 -5.03 12.11
CA GLU A 16 8.23 -6.04 11.74
C GLU A 16 9.07 -5.66 10.52
N ILE A 17 8.49 -4.90 9.59
CA ILE A 17 9.20 -4.43 8.39
C ILE A 17 10.22 -3.35 8.76
N GLY A 18 9.93 -2.56 9.79
CA GLY A 18 10.85 -1.58 10.36
C GLY A 18 10.59 -0.17 9.84
N GLU A 19 11.64 0.65 9.88
CA GLU A 19 11.57 2.06 9.49
C GLU A 19 11.50 2.21 7.96
N ILE A 20 10.74 3.22 7.51
CA ILE A 20 10.59 3.54 6.08
C ILE A 20 11.54 4.71 5.79
N LEU A 21 12.66 4.42 5.13
CA LEU A 21 13.69 5.42 4.83
C LEU A 21 13.68 5.83 3.36
N THR A 22 13.21 4.93 2.49
CA THR A 22 13.18 5.10 1.05
C THR A 22 11.79 4.85 0.48
N ILE A 23 11.59 5.28 -0.76
CA ILE A 23 10.37 4.94 -1.52
C ILE A 23 10.24 3.42 -1.69
N ASP A 24 11.33 2.71 -1.91
CA ASP A 24 11.31 1.25 -2.07
C ASP A 24 10.87 0.53 -0.78
N ASP A 25 11.22 1.07 0.39
CA ASP A 25 10.72 0.58 1.68
C ASP A 25 9.20 0.78 1.80
N ALA A 26 8.72 1.97 1.40
CA ALA A 26 7.30 2.30 1.41
C ALA A 26 6.50 1.39 0.47
N LEU A 27 6.98 1.19 -0.76
CA LEU A 27 6.32 0.30 -1.73
C LEU A 27 6.40 -1.17 -1.28
N SER A 28 7.49 -1.58 -0.65
CA SER A 28 7.65 -2.92 -0.07
C SER A 28 6.63 -3.19 1.03
N LEU A 29 6.38 -2.21 1.90
CA LEU A 29 5.36 -2.26 2.95
C LEU A 29 3.95 -2.27 2.36
N LEU A 30 3.64 -1.33 1.47
CA LEU A 30 2.30 -1.14 0.93
C LEU A 30 1.87 -2.29 0.01
N GLY A 31 2.83 -2.96 -0.62
CA GLY A 31 2.62 -4.19 -1.40
C GLY A 31 2.79 -5.49 -0.60
N ASP A 32 2.98 -5.45 0.72
CA ASP A 32 3.20 -6.66 1.54
C ASP A 32 1.95 -7.52 1.59
N ASP A 33 2.03 -8.66 0.92
CA ASP A 33 1.02 -9.70 0.83
C ASP A 33 1.29 -10.87 1.80
N LYS A 34 2.29 -10.72 2.67
CA LYS A 34 2.60 -11.71 3.70
C LYS A 34 1.52 -11.66 4.79
N ASN A 35 1.20 -12.84 5.34
CA ASN A 35 0.03 -13.15 6.20
C ASN A 35 -1.26 -13.41 5.39
N GLN A 36 -1.52 -14.69 5.09
CA GLN A 36 -2.66 -15.13 4.28
C GLN A 36 -4.03 -14.71 4.82
N LEU A 37 -4.16 -14.47 6.13
CA LEU A 37 -5.43 -14.08 6.75
C LEU A 37 -5.70 -12.58 6.66
N PHE A 38 -4.69 -11.75 6.95
CA PHE A 38 -4.79 -10.29 7.03
C PHE A 38 -3.54 -9.59 6.47
N PRO A 39 -3.27 -9.72 5.17
CA PRO A 39 -2.13 -9.05 4.56
C PRO A 39 -2.34 -7.52 4.52
N ILE A 40 -1.26 -6.76 4.36
CA ILE A 40 -1.33 -5.30 4.19
C ILE A 40 -1.93 -4.99 2.81
N PHE A 41 -1.35 -5.55 1.75
CA PHE A 41 -1.94 -5.57 0.43
C PHE A 41 -2.98 -6.70 0.35
N ARG A 42 -4.25 -6.34 0.26
CA ARG A 42 -5.35 -7.31 0.36
C ARG A 42 -5.76 -7.83 -1.00
N LEU A 43 -5.72 -9.14 -1.11
CA LEU A 43 -6.48 -9.89 -2.12
C LEU A 43 -7.68 -10.56 -1.44
N PRO A 44 -8.83 -10.68 -2.12
CA PRO A 44 -9.95 -11.45 -1.62
C PRO A 44 -9.52 -12.86 -1.23
N ASN A 45 -9.86 -13.28 -0.02
CA ASN A 45 -9.54 -14.60 0.51
C ASN A 45 -10.77 -15.21 1.23
N GLN A 46 -10.63 -16.45 1.72
CA GLN A 46 -11.73 -17.17 2.37
C GLN A 46 -12.25 -16.50 3.65
N THR A 47 -11.43 -15.69 4.33
CA THR A 47 -11.82 -15.00 5.57
C THR A 47 -12.40 -13.61 5.31
N ASN A 48 -12.17 -13.02 4.13
CA ASN A 48 -12.62 -11.67 3.80
C ASN A 48 -12.82 -11.46 2.28
N ILE A 49 -13.80 -12.17 1.70
CA ILE A 49 -14.08 -12.15 0.26
C ILE A 49 -14.46 -10.76 -0.30
N ASN A 50 -15.01 -9.88 0.55
CA ASN A 50 -15.46 -8.55 0.16
C ASN A 50 -14.43 -7.44 0.45
N SER A 51 -13.18 -7.80 0.75
CA SER A 51 -12.13 -6.80 1.02
C SER A 51 -10.91 -7.02 0.13
N ALA A 52 -10.54 -5.98 -0.59
CA ALA A 52 -9.37 -5.92 -1.44
C ALA A 52 -8.72 -4.53 -1.30
N THR A 53 -7.42 -4.44 -1.57
CA THR A 53 -6.75 -3.16 -1.78
C THR A 53 -7.08 -2.73 -3.21
N LEU A 54 -7.80 -1.61 -3.34
CA LEU A 54 -8.22 -1.10 -4.65
C LEU A 54 -7.17 -0.21 -5.31
N CYS A 55 -6.38 0.49 -4.50
CA CYS A 55 -5.27 1.28 -4.97
C CYS A 55 -4.25 1.49 -3.85
N THR A 56 -3.03 1.82 -4.26
CA THR A 56 -1.99 2.36 -3.39
C THR A 56 -1.65 3.76 -3.89
N VAL A 57 -1.57 4.71 -2.96
CA VAL A 57 -1.14 6.08 -3.26
C VAL A 57 0.15 6.35 -2.51
N HIS A 58 1.11 6.89 -3.23
CA HIS A 58 2.38 7.36 -2.70
C HIS A 58 2.51 8.85 -3.06
N ILE A 59 3.01 9.66 -2.12
CA ILE A 59 3.26 11.08 -2.33
C ILE A 59 4.71 11.36 -1.95
N ASN A 60 5.49 11.85 -2.90
CA ASN A 60 6.83 12.37 -2.66
C ASN A 60 6.76 13.89 -2.52
N PHE A 61 6.87 14.38 -1.28
CA PHE A 61 6.83 15.81 -0.99
C PHE A 61 8.07 16.57 -1.46
N LEU A 62 9.21 15.91 -1.67
CA LEU A 62 10.42 16.57 -2.18
C LEU A 62 10.31 16.89 -3.67
N THR A 63 9.68 16.00 -4.44
CA THR A 63 9.45 16.20 -5.88
C THR A 63 8.04 16.70 -6.21
N LEU A 64 7.18 16.85 -5.20
CA LEU A 64 5.75 17.17 -5.34
C LEU A 64 5.03 16.20 -6.29
N GLU A 65 5.43 14.92 -6.30
CA GLU A 65 4.83 13.91 -7.16
C GLU A 65 3.86 13.03 -6.38
N LEU A 66 2.67 12.80 -6.94
CA LEU A 66 1.72 11.81 -6.46
C LEU A 66 1.65 10.66 -7.46
N THR A 67 1.89 9.45 -6.96
CA THR A 67 1.86 8.20 -7.72
C THR A 67 0.68 7.35 -7.26
N VAL A 68 -0.19 6.96 -8.18
CA VAL A 68 -1.32 6.04 -7.92
C VAL A 68 -1.08 4.73 -8.63
N TYR A 69 -1.04 3.64 -7.86
CA TYR A 69 -0.98 2.27 -8.34
C TYR A 69 -2.37 1.65 -8.26
N GLN A 70 -2.87 1.10 -9.38
CA GLN A 70 -4.17 0.42 -9.42
C GLN A 70 -4.12 -1.06 -8.98
N SER A 71 -2.91 -1.60 -8.85
CA SER A 71 -2.61 -2.97 -8.41
C SER A 71 -1.54 -2.97 -7.33
N ASN A 72 -0.97 -4.13 -7.00
CA ASN A 72 0.12 -4.22 -6.04
C ASN A 72 1.32 -3.39 -6.51
N PRO A 73 1.80 -2.40 -5.72
CA PRO A 73 2.90 -1.52 -6.13
C PRO A 73 4.24 -2.26 -6.34
N LYS A 74 4.37 -3.51 -5.86
CA LYS A 74 5.57 -4.34 -6.03
C LYS A 74 5.59 -5.14 -7.33
N GLU A 75 4.46 -5.24 -8.03
CA GLU A 75 4.44 -5.90 -9.34
C GLU A 75 5.30 -5.12 -10.34
N LYS A 76 5.68 -5.75 -11.43
CA LYS A 76 6.36 -5.06 -12.54
C LYS A 76 5.32 -4.71 -13.60
N ASN A 77 5.43 -3.54 -14.19
CA ASN A 77 4.58 -3.06 -15.29
C ASN A 77 3.10 -2.81 -14.92
N GLN A 78 2.80 -2.50 -13.66
CA GLN A 78 1.47 -2.10 -13.23
C GLN A 78 1.07 -0.74 -13.80
N THR A 79 -0.22 -0.59 -14.11
CA THR A 79 -0.79 0.70 -14.49
C THR A 79 -0.61 1.70 -13.37
N THR A 80 0.10 2.78 -13.67
CA THR A 80 0.46 3.82 -12.73
C THR A 80 0.05 5.17 -13.30
N LEU A 81 -0.60 5.98 -12.48
CA LEU A 81 -0.89 7.39 -12.80
C LEU A 81 0.06 8.25 -11.97
N ILE A 82 0.71 9.21 -12.62
CA ILE A 82 1.64 10.13 -11.99
C ILE A 82 1.10 11.54 -12.17
N TYR A 83 0.97 12.26 -11.07
CA TYR A 83 0.50 13.64 -11.03
C TYR A 83 1.58 14.52 -10.43
N ASN A 84 1.85 15.65 -11.07
CA ASN A 84 2.65 16.72 -10.49
C ASN A 84 1.75 17.61 -9.64
N LEU A 85 1.89 17.55 -8.32
CA LEU A 85 1.08 18.34 -7.39
C LEU A 85 1.38 19.83 -7.48
N ALA A 86 2.50 20.26 -8.05
CA ALA A 86 2.77 21.68 -8.29
C ALA A 86 1.73 22.32 -9.24
N GLU A 87 1.16 21.53 -10.15
CA GLU A 87 0.14 21.99 -11.12
C GLU A 87 -1.21 22.29 -10.46
N LEU A 88 -1.45 21.83 -9.23
CA LEU A 88 -2.67 22.15 -8.49
C LEU A 88 -2.69 23.59 -7.94
N TRP A 89 -1.55 24.25 -7.95
CA TRP A 89 -1.36 25.60 -7.38
C TRP A 89 -1.04 26.64 -8.46
N SER A 90 -1.01 26.24 -9.73
CA SER A 90 -0.86 27.10 -10.91
C SER A 90 -2.21 27.45 -11.51
#